data_AF-A0A117SPA3-F1
#
_entry.id   AF-A0A117SPA3-F1
#
_cell.length_a   1.000
_cell.length_b   1.000
_cell.length_c   1.000
_cell.angle_alpha   90.00
_cell.angle_beta   90.00
_cell.angle_gamma   90.00
#
_symmetry.space_group_name_H-M   'P 1'
#
loop_
_entity.id
_entity.type
_entity.pdbx_description
1 polymer ?
#
loop_
_entity_poly.entity_id
_entity_poly.type
_entity_poly.pdbx_seq_one_letter_code
_entity_poly.pdbx_strand_id
1 'polypeptide(L)' 'MHKYVYSFEEADYKNKKVFGGKGTSLIQITQHGLRAPPGLIVTTEACNKFYEPRKDEITQLEAVLLKNPTPKVRSD' A
#
# COMPACT_ATOMS: atom_id res chain seq x y z
N MET A 1 13.77 -11.59 11.74
CA MET A 1 14.00 -10.48 10.78
C MET A 1 12.76 -10.38 9.90
N HIS A 2 12.06 -9.25 9.88
CA HIS A 2 10.89 -9.06 9.00
C HIS A 2 11.35 -8.70 7.58
N LYS A 3 10.77 -9.35 6.57
CA LYS A 3 11.00 -9.02 5.15
C LYS A 3 9.97 -8.00 4.70
N TYR A 4 10.42 -6.87 4.18
CA TYR A 4 9.55 -5.74 3.81
C TYR A 4 9.39 -5.55 2.30
N VAL A 5 10.26 -6.16 1.51
CA VAL A 5 10.31 -6.02 0.06
C VAL A 5 10.22 -7.40 -0.54
N TYR A 6 9.32 -7.57 -1.51
CA TYR A 6 9.11 -8.80 -2.24
C TYR A 6 9.12 -8.51 -3.73
N SER A 7 9.69 -9.38 -4.56
CA SER A 7 9.44 -9.31 -6.01
C SER A 7 8.00 -9.73 -6.33
N PHE A 8 7.47 -9.35 -7.49
CA PHE A 8 6.15 -9.80 -7.93
C PHE A 8 6.07 -11.32 -8.14
N GLU A 9 7.19 -11.97 -8.42
CA GLU A 9 7.27 -13.42 -8.59
C GLU A 9 7.16 -14.16 -7.25
N GLU A 10 7.75 -13.64 -6.18
CA GLU A 10 7.77 -14.31 -4.88
C GLU A 10 6.64 -13.93 -3.91
N ALA A 11 5.96 -12.80 -4.14
CA ALA A 11 4.90 -12.33 -3.27
C ALA A 11 3.62 -13.19 -3.39
N ASP A 12 2.89 -13.38 -2.29
CA ASP A 12 1.60 -14.07 -2.32
C ASP A 12 0.46 -13.10 -2.64
N TYR A 13 -0.05 -13.13 -3.88
CA TYR A 13 -1.17 -12.29 -4.32
C TYR A 13 -2.47 -12.48 -3.53
N LYS A 14 -2.62 -13.56 -2.76
CA LYS A 14 -3.78 -13.77 -1.88
C LYS A 14 -3.68 -12.91 -0.62
N ASN A 15 -2.48 -12.46 -0.25
CA ASN A 15 -2.25 -11.65 0.94
C ASN A 15 -2.45 -10.15 0.68
N LYS A 16 -3.69 -9.78 0.37
CA LYS A 16 -4.11 -8.38 0.13
C LYS A 16 -3.85 -7.45 1.31
N LYS A 17 -3.80 -7.97 2.53
CA LYS A 17 -3.51 -7.17 3.73
C LYS A 17 -2.06 -6.70 3.75
N VAL A 18 -1.12 -7.55 3.34
CA VAL A 18 0.33 -7.24 3.32
C VAL A 18 0.73 -6.47 2.06
N PHE A 19 0.09 -6.75 0.93
CA PHE A 19 0.49 -6.21 -0.38
C PHE A 19 -0.43 -5.10 -0.92
N GLY A 20 -1.58 -4.85 -0.29
CA GLY A 20 -2.54 -3.86 -0.75
C GLY A 20 -3.24 -4.24 -2.07
N GLY A 21 -4.35 -3.58 -2.38
CA GLY A 21 -5.21 -3.98 -3.50
C GLY A 21 -4.56 -3.87 -4.89
N LYS A 22 -3.85 -2.76 -5.15
CA LYS A 22 -3.16 -2.54 -6.45
C LYS A 22 -1.98 -3.48 -6.62
N GLY A 23 -1.22 -3.68 -5.54
CA GLY A 23 -0.07 -4.57 -5.52
C GLY A 23 -0.45 -6.02 -5.82
N THR A 24 -1.50 -6.54 -5.17
CA THR A 24 -1.99 -7.90 -5.44
C THR A 24 -2.38 -8.13 -6.89
N SER A 25 -2.94 -7.12 -7.57
CA SER A 25 -3.24 -7.24 -9.00
C SER A 25 -1.98 -7.40 -9.84
N LEU A 26 -0.92 -6.63 -9.57
CA LEU A 26 0.36 -6.73 -10.29
C LEU A 26 1.08 -8.07 -10.04
N ILE A 27 1.08 -8.55 -8.80
CA ILE A 27 1.62 -9.86 -8.42
C ILE A 27 0.85 -10.96 -9.17
N GLN A 28 -0.49 -10.91 -9.13
CA GLN A 28 -1.34 -11.90 -9.77
C GLN A 28 -1.08 -11.98 -11.28
N ILE A 29 -1.06 -10.86 -12.00
CA ILE A 29 -0.81 -10.88 -13.45
C ILE A 29 0.60 -11.40 -13.79
N THR A 30 1.61 -11.06 -12.96
CA THR A 30 2.99 -11.54 -13.14
C THR A 30 3.06 -13.06 -12.98
N GLN A 31 2.45 -13.62 -11.93
CA GLN A 31 2.47 -15.06 -11.65
C GLN A 31 1.60 -15.90 -12.61
N HIS A 32 0.58 -15.30 -13.23
CA HIS A 32 -0.24 -15.96 -14.25
C HIS A 32 0.37 -15.88 -15.67
N GLY A 33 1.60 -15.38 -15.80
CA GLY A 33 2.31 -15.31 -17.08
C GLY A 33 1.81 -14.21 -18.03
N LEU A 34 1.04 -13.26 -17.51
CA LEU A 34 0.68 -12.06 -18.28
C LEU A 34 1.87 -11.08 -18.26
N ARG A 35 2.00 -10.27 -19.32
CA ARG A 35 3.11 -9.32 -19.45
C ARG A 35 2.93 -8.13 -18.51
N ALA A 36 3.43 -8.28 -17.29
CA ALA A 36 3.70 -7.17 -16.39
C ALA A 36 5.18 -6.77 -16.50
N PRO A 37 5.52 -5.48 -16.35
CA PRO A 37 6.89 -5.08 -16.10
C PRO A 37 7.41 -5.75 -14.82
N PRO A 38 8.68 -6.20 -14.79
CA PRO A 38 9.27 -6.72 -13.56
C PRO A 38 9.24 -5.64 -12.48
N GLY A 39 9.00 -6.05 -11.24
CA GLY A 39 8.85 -5.10 -10.16
C GLY A 39 8.89 -5.75 -8.79
N LEU A 40 8.85 -4.87 -7.80
CA LEU A 40 8.82 -5.22 -6.39
C LEU A 40 7.66 -4.53 -5.70
N ILE A 41 7.34 -5.04 -4.52
CA ILE A 41 6.34 -4.49 -3.65
C ILE A 41 6.90 -4.28 -2.26
N VAL A 42 6.60 -3.10 -1.71
CA VAL A 42 6.87 -2.77 -0.32
C VAL A 42 5.61 -3.07 0.48
N THR A 43 5.74 -3.88 1.53
CA THR A 43 4.61 -4.31 2.37
C THR A 43 3.93 -3.14 3.10
N THR A 44 2.65 -3.33 3.43
CA THR A 44 1.91 -2.41 4.31
C THR A 44 2.53 -2.32 5.71
N GLU A 45 3.18 -3.38 6.18
CA GLU A 45 3.93 -3.39 7.44
C GLU A 45 5.09 -2.39 7.44
N ALA A 46 5.83 -2.29 6.33
CA ALA A 46 6.89 -1.30 6.18
C ALA A 46 6.33 0.13 6.22
N CYS A 47 5.17 0.36 5.60
CA CYS A 47 4.44 1.62 5.66
C CYS A 47 4.05 1.97 7.10
N ASN A 48 3.44 1.02 7.82
CA ASN A 48 3.04 1.21 9.22
C ASN A 48 4.25 1.55 10.11
N LYS A 49 5.35 0.83 9.94
CA LYS A 49 6.59 1.09 10.70
C LYS A 49 7.20 2.46 10.39
N PHE A 50 7.14 2.90 9.14
CA PHE A 50 7.61 4.23 8.76
C PHE A 50 6.80 5.35 9.43
N TYR A 51 5.47 5.18 9.54
CA TYR A 51 4.58 6.17 10.13
C TYR A 51 4.39 6.06 11.64
N GLU A 52 4.83 4.96 12.26
CA GLU A 52 4.69 4.72 13.71
C GLU A 52 5.16 5.92 14.57
N PRO A 53 6.32 6.56 14.32
CA PRO A 53 6.77 7.71 15.12
C PRO A 53 5.92 8.97 14.95
N ARG A 54 5.12 9.05 13.88
CA ARG A 54 4.29 10.22 13.52
C ARG A 54 2.80 9.97 13.73
N LYS A 55 2.43 8.87 14.37
CA LYS A 55 1.04 8.44 14.51
C LYS A 55 0.16 9.49 15.20
N ASP A 56 0.70 10.19 16.20
CA ASP A 56 -0.02 11.24 16.92
C ASP A 56 -0.28 12.47 16.03
N GLU A 57 0.73 12.89 15.27
CA GLU A 57 0.62 13.98 14.27
C GLU A 57 -0.44 13.65 13.22
N ILE A 58 -0.43 12.43 12.68
CA ILE A 58 -1.41 11.96 11.69
C ILE A 58 -2.82 11.97 12.28
N THR A 59 -2.99 11.50 13.51
CA THR A 59 -4.28 11.49 14.21
C THR A 59 -4.84 12.91 14.37
N GLN A 60 -3.99 13.90 14.67
CA GLN A 60 -4.39 15.30 14.74
C GLN A 60 -4.81 15.85 13.38
N LEU A 61 -4.05 15.53 12.31
CA LEU A 61 -4.38 15.95 10.94
C LEU A 61 -5.73 15.36 10.47
N GLU A 62 -5.99 14.09 10.76
CA GLU A 62 -7.27 13.44 10.46
C GLU A 62 -8.45 14.14 11.15
N ALA A 63 -8.29 14.54 12.41
CA ALA A 63 -9.31 15.28 13.14
C ALA A 63 -9.60 16.66 12.51
N VAL A 64 -8.59 17.31 11.92
CA VAL A 64 -8.77 18.57 11.18
C VAL A 64 -9.49 18.33 9.85
N LEU A 65 -9.12 17.28 9.12
CA LEU A 65 -9.76 16.92 7.84
C LEU A 65 -11.23 16.53 8.00
N LEU A 66 -11.60 15.86 9.09
CA LEU A 66 -12.99 15.52 9.38
C LEU A 66 -13.86 16.76 9.65
N LYS A 67 -13.28 17.83 10.21
CA LYS A 67 -13.96 19.11 10.42
C LYS A 67 -14.10 19.92 9.13
N ASN A 68 -13.13 19.79 8.22
CA ASN A 68 -13.07 20.48 6.94
C ASN A 68 -12.98 19.46 5.82
N PRO A 69 -14.09 18.80 5.46
CA PRO A 69 -14.07 17.72 4.49
C PRO A 69 -13.52 18.22 3.16
N THR A 70 -12.69 17.40 2.51
CA THR A 70 -12.17 17.68 1.19
C THR A 70 -13.31 17.90 0.19
N PRO A 71 -13.12 18.78 -0.82
CA PRO A 71 -14.13 19.01 -1.86
C PRO A 71 -14.63 17.68 -2.45
N LYS A 72 -15.96 17.55 -2.60
CA LYS A 72 -16.59 16.33 -3.14
C LYS A 72 -16.20 16.04 -4.59
N VAL A 73 -15.83 17.08 -5.31
CA VAL A 73 -15.40 17.00 -6.70
C VAL A 73 -13.89 17.10 -6.69
N ARG A 74 -13.21 16.07 -7.21
CA ARG A 74 -11.80 16.19 -7.59
C ARG A 74 -11.74 17.31 -8.62
N SER A 75 -10.94 18.34 -8.37
CA SER A 75 -10.66 19.35 -9.37
C SER A 75 -9.97 18.64 -10.54
N ASP A 76 -10.75 18.37 -11.60
CA ASP A 76 -10.28 17.82 -12.86
C ASP A 76 -9.26 18.77 -13.53
#